data_AF-A0A847CPM0-F1
#
_entry.id   AF-A0A847CPM0-F1
#
_cell.length_a   1.000
_cell.length_b   1.000
_cell.length_c   1.000
_cell.angle_alpha   90.00
_cell.angle_beta   90.00
_cell.angle_gamma   90.00
#
_symmetry.space_group_name_H-M   'P 1'
#
loop_
_entity.id
_entity.type
_entity.pdbx_description
1 polymer ?
#
loop_
_entity_poly.entity_id
_entity_poly.type
_entity_poly.pdbx_seq_one_letter_code
_entity_poly.pdbx_strand_id
1 'polypeptide(L)'
;TTRLMSFTLPDPSARLVKSLPMTDALLLSTAKYSDAAALVRDAWLTAVDSLVLSHGGPAWDRAAFEMLYEKIRQDMVPRTEQILIQVLNALRTLARVDSGTGEAAEDIATQLSWLIYPGFVRDMGAHRLPRLTVYLAAVSRRAQSTKDAEPIYALEARFYEITQDLSETRRLSADVQHVRWALEELRISWFAQDLRTAMSVSEKKVAAMLDALAATIEVGIS
;
A
#
# COMPACT_ATOMS: atom_id res chain seq x y z
N THR A 1 11.16 -5.23 17.17
CA THR A 1 12.05 -6.20 16.51
C THR A 1 12.44 -5.79 15.09
N THR A 2 11.51 -5.45 14.19
CA THR A 2 11.89 -5.07 12.80
C THR A 2 12.86 -3.90 12.72
N ARG A 3 12.60 -2.79 13.42
CA ARG A 3 13.49 -1.61 13.39
C ARG A 3 14.91 -1.93 13.85
N LEU A 4 15.06 -2.83 14.83
CA LEU A 4 16.37 -3.30 15.27
C LEU A 4 17.02 -4.20 14.21
N MET A 5 16.25 -5.09 13.58
CA MET A 5 16.72 -5.98 12.50
C MET A 5 17.21 -5.24 11.27
N SER A 6 16.51 -4.18 10.86
CA SER A 6 16.93 -3.35 9.72
C SER A 6 18.27 -2.63 9.95
N PHE A 7 18.67 -2.39 11.20
CA PHE A 7 20.00 -1.83 11.50
C PHE A 7 21.11 -2.90 11.56
N THR A 8 20.76 -4.15 11.84
CA THR A 8 21.73 -5.26 11.96
C THR A 8 21.97 -6.00 10.65
N LEU A 9 20.98 -6.05 9.76
CA LEU A 9 21.07 -6.77 8.49
C LEU A 9 21.76 -5.90 7.42
N PRO A 10 22.58 -6.50 6.55
CA PRO A 10 23.18 -5.76 5.44
C PRO A 10 22.10 -5.37 4.43
N ASP A 11 22.06 -4.10 4.06
CA ASP A 11 21.14 -3.55 3.07
C ASP A 11 21.51 -4.03 1.65
N PRO A 12 20.66 -4.85 0.99
CA PRO A 12 20.96 -5.37 -0.34
C PRO A 12 20.64 -4.37 -1.46
N SER A 13 20.10 -3.19 -1.17
CA SER A 13 19.48 -2.29 -2.15
C SER A 13 20.43 -1.88 -3.28
N ALA A 14 21.66 -1.47 -2.96
CA ALA A 14 22.64 -1.06 -3.96
C ALA A 14 23.01 -2.19 -4.93
N ARG A 15 23.05 -3.44 -4.44
CA ARG A 15 23.30 -4.62 -5.29
C ARG A 15 22.09 -4.94 -6.16
N LEU A 16 20.89 -4.91 -5.57
CA LEU A 16 19.64 -5.21 -6.27
C LEU A 16 19.33 -4.19 -7.37
N VAL A 17 19.57 -2.90 -7.12
CA VAL A 17 19.45 -1.85 -8.14
C VAL A 17 20.36 -2.15 -9.35
N LYS A 18 21.60 -2.59 -9.13
CA LYS A 18 22.54 -2.93 -10.20
C LYS A 18 22.16 -4.19 -10.99
N SER A 19 21.38 -5.09 -10.39
CA SER A 19 20.90 -6.31 -11.06
C SER A 19 19.57 -6.13 -11.80
N LEU A 20 18.92 -4.96 -11.69
CA LEU A 20 17.67 -4.71 -12.40
C LEU A 20 17.88 -4.69 -13.92
N PRO A 21 16.95 -5.28 -14.71
CA PRO A 21 16.93 -5.08 -16.15
C PRO A 21 16.85 -3.58 -16.50
N MET A 22 17.48 -3.17 -17.60
CA MET A 22 17.53 -1.76 -18.01
C MET A 22 16.13 -1.14 -18.18
N THR A 23 15.16 -1.91 -18.67
CA THR A 23 13.75 -1.49 -18.78
C THR A 23 13.12 -1.17 -17.44
N ASP A 24 13.48 -1.91 -16.39
CA ASP A 24 12.92 -1.75 -15.06
C ASP A 24 13.59 -0.56 -14.37
N ALA A 25 14.90 -0.43 -14.50
CA ALA A 25 15.63 0.76 -14.06
C ALA A 25 15.07 2.04 -14.71
N LEU A 26 14.75 2.00 -16.02
CA LEU A 26 14.15 3.13 -16.72
C LEU A 26 12.74 3.43 -16.20
N LEU A 27 11.90 2.41 -15.99
CA LEU A 27 10.57 2.58 -15.42
C LEU A 27 10.61 3.23 -14.03
N LEU A 28 11.58 2.86 -13.21
CA LEU A 28 11.78 3.46 -11.90
C LEU A 28 12.18 4.94 -12.00
N SER A 29 12.99 5.30 -13.00
CA SER A 29 13.42 6.68 -13.22
C SER A 29 12.35 7.59 -13.83
N THR A 30 11.37 7.02 -14.55
CA THR A 30 10.29 7.78 -15.20
C THR A 30 9.03 7.87 -14.36
N ALA A 31 8.79 6.89 -13.48
CA ALA A 31 7.80 7.04 -12.43
C ALA A 31 8.22 8.22 -11.53
N LYS A 32 7.26 8.94 -10.92
CA LYS A 32 7.52 10.13 -10.06
C LYS A 32 8.37 9.86 -8.79
N TYR A 33 9.07 8.72 -8.74
CA TYR A 33 10.03 8.39 -7.71
C TYR A 33 11.36 9.08 -8.02
N SER A 34 11.71 10.03 -7.17
CA SER A 34 12.99 10.72 -7.24
C SER A 34 14.20 9.80 -7.02
N ASP A 35 14.00 8.58 -6.49
CA ASP A 35 15.09 7.66 -6.15
C ASP A 35 14.69 6.18 -6.27
N ALA A 36 15.21 5.49 -7.28
CA ALA A 36 15.06 4.05 -7.46
C ALA A 36 15.66 3.24 -6.28
N ALA A 37 16.72 3.74 -5.65
CA ALA A 37 17.31 3.09 -4.48
C ALA A 37 16.42 3.21 -3.24
N ALA A 38 15.68 4.32 -3.10
CA ALA A 38 14.68 4.46 -2.04
C ALA A 38 13.54 3.44 -2.20
N LEU A 39 13.05 3.23 -3.42
CA LEU A 39 12.02 2.22 -3.66
C LEU A 39 12.51 0.80 -3.37
N VAL A 40 13.74 0.47 -3.77
CA VAL A 40 14.35 -0.83 -3.46
C VAL A 40 14.56 -1.00 -1.96
N ARG A 41 14.96 0.08 -1.26
CA ARG A 41 15.05 0.11 0.20
C ARG A 41 13.70 -0.14 0.86
N ASP A 42 12.63 0.49 0.37
CA ASP A 42 11.28 0.26 0.90
C ASP A 42 10.84 -1.19 0.66
N ALA A 43 11.12 -1.76 -0.52
CA ALA A 43 10.86 -3.16 -0.80
C ALA A 43 11.61 -4.09 0.17
N TRP A 44 12.87 -3.78 0.48
CA TRP A 44 13.66 -4.54 1.45
C TRP A 44 13.11 -4.41 2.87
N LEU A 45 12.79 -3.20 3.33
CA LEU A 45 12.18 -2.99 4.65
C LEU A 45 10.84 -3.74 4.77
N THR A 46 10.03 -3.70 3.72
CA THR A 46 8.77 -4.45 3.63
C THR A 46 8.99 -5.97 3.64
N ALA A 47 10.07 -6.45 3.02
CA ALA A 47 10.47 -7.85 3.07
C ALA A 47 10.83 -8.27 4.50
N VAL A 48 11.65 -7.46 5.20
CA VAL A 48 12.03 -7.72 6.59
C VAL A 48 10.78 -7.69 7.50
N ASP A 49 9.92 -6.68 7.38
CA ASP A 49 8.66 -6.60 8.13
C ASP A 49 7.81 -7.86 7.94
N SER A 50 7.67 -8.34 6.69
CA SER A 50 6.92 -9.57 6.44
C SER A 50 7.60 -10.83 6.96
N LEU A 51 8.94 -10.92 6.90
CA LEU A 51 9.68 -12.10 7.35
C LEU A 51 9.70 -12.22 8.87
N VAL A 52 9.74 -11.09 9.58
CA VAL A 52 9.57 -11.05 11.04
C VAL A 52 8.24 -11.71 11.43
N LEU A 53 7.16 -11.35 10.74
CA LEU A 53 5.84 -11.93 11.01
C LEU A 53 5.78 -13.42 10.62
N SER A 54 6.30 -13.80 9.46
CA SER A 54 6.22 -15.20 8.99
C SER A 54 7.06 -16.17 9.82
N HIS A 55 8.16 -15.70 10.42
CA HIS A 55 9.04 -16.52 11.25
C HIS A 55 8.69 -16.50 12.75
N GLY A 56 7.54 -15.93 13.11
CA GLY A 56 7.00 -15.97 14.49
C GLY A 56 7.51 -14.87 15.42
N GLY A 57 8.00 -13.76 14.88
CA GLY A 57 8.33 -12.57 15.67
C GLY A 57 7.08 -11.87 16.25
N PRO A 58 7.26 -10.88 17.13
CA PRO A 58 8.53 -10.29 17.57
C PRO A 58 9.31 -11.16 18.58
N ALA A 59 10.64 -11.09 18.52
CA ALA A 59 11.52 -11.67 19.53
C ALA A 59 11.68 -10.72 20.74
N TRP A 60 11.61 -11.27 21.96
CA TRP A 60 11.67 -10.54 23.24
C TRP A 60 12.93 -10.81 24.05
N ASP A 61 13.71 -11.81 23.66
CA ASP A 61 15.00 -12.14 24.25
C ASP A 61 16.08 -12.28 23.16
N ARG A 62 17.33 -12.35 23.62
CA ARG A 62 18.49 -12.42 22.74
C ARG A 62 18.53 -13.69 21.89
N ALA A 63 18.21 -14.85 22.47
CA ALA A 63 18.30 -16.13 21.77
C ALA A 63 17.24 -16.20 20.65
N ALA A 64 16.01 -15.80 20.94
CA ALA A 64 14.94 -15.66 19.96
C ALA A 64 15.30 -14.66 18.85
N PHE A 65 15.96 -13.55 19.20
CA PHE A 65 16.43 -12.57 18.22
C PHE A 65 17.48 -13.14 17.28
N GLU A 66 18.50 -13.83 17.81
CA GLU A 66 19.57 -14.45 17.01
C GLU A 66 19.03 -15.53 16.07
N MET A 67 18.10 -16.37 16.56
CA MET A 67 17.42 -17.37 15.72
C MET A 67 16.60 -16.73 14.60
N LEU A 68 15.86 -15.65 14.92
CA LEU A 68 15.03 -14.95 13.94
C LEU A 68 15.89 -14.20 12.92
N TYR A 69 17.02 -13.63 13.35
CA TYR A 69 18.00 -12.97 12.48
C TYR A 69 18.56 -13.93 11.42
N GLU A 70 18.99 -15.13 11.81
CA GLU A 70 19.56 -16.09 10.85
C GLU A 70 18.55 -16.54 9.78
N LYS A 71 17.28 -16.77 10.18
CA LYS A 71 16.21 -17.09 9.24
C LYS A 71 15.95 -15.94 8.27
N ILE A 72 15.80 -14.71 8.78
CA ILE A 72 15.54 -13.54 7.93
C ILE A 72 16.72 -13.27 6.99
N ARG A 73 17.95 -13.40 7.47
CA ARG A 73 19.17 -13.21 6.66
C ARG A 73 19.18 -14.10 5.42
N GLN A 74 18.70 -15.34 5.53
CA GLN A 74 18.62 -16.28 4.42
C GLN A 74 17.52 -15.91 3.41
N ASP A 75 16.37 -15.45 3.89
CA ASP A 75 15.18 -15.23 3.07
C ASP A 75 15.01 -13.79 2.55
N MET A 76 15.72 -12.81 3.12
CA MET A 76 15.46 -11.39 2.86
C MET A 76 15.68 -10.99 1.39
N VAL A 77 16.68 -11.56 0.73
CA VAL A 77 16.98 -11.21 -0.68
C VAL A 77 15.89 -11.76 -1.61
N PRO A 78 15.57 -13.08 -1.62
CA PRO A 78 14.46 -13.59 -2.41
C PRO A 78 13.14 -12.88 -2.14
N ARG A 79 12.85 -12.56 -0.87
CA ARG A 79 11.61 -11.87 -0.52
C ARG A 79 11.58 -10.43 -1.02
N THR A 80 12.71 -9.72 -0.98
CA THR A 80 12.83 -8.37 -1.55
C THR A 80 12.60 -8.39 -3.06
N GLU A 81 13.18 -9.35 -3.77
CA GLU A 81 12.98 -9.51 -5.22
C GLU A 81 11.52 -9.78 -5.58
N GLN A 82 10.82 -10.63 -4.81
CA GLN A 82 9.39 -10.87 -4.99
C GLN A 82 8.56 -9.59 -4.84
N ILE A 83 8.85 -8.79 -3.82
CA ILE A 83 8.18 -7.51 -3.58
C ILE A 83 8.48 -6.52 -4.72
N LEU A 84 9.73 -6.46 -5.18
CA LEU A 84 10.12 -5.62 -6.31
C LEU A 84 9.36 -6.00 -7.59
N ILE A 85 9.20 -7.29 -7.89
CA ILE A 85 8.42 -7.73 -9.05
C ILE A 85 6.97 -7.25 -8.95
N GLN A 86 6.35 -7.32 -7.77
CA GLN A 86 4.98 -6.82 -7.56
C GLN A 86 4.88 -5.31 -7.79
N VAL A 87 5.84 -4.55 -7.25
CA VAL A 87 5.91 -3.10 -7.42
C VAL A 87 6.13 -2.73 -8.89
N LEU A 88 7.08 -3.37 -9.57
CA LEU A 88 7.35 -3.12 -11.00
C LEU A 88 6.13 -3.43 -11.86
N ASN A 89 5.40 -4.51 -11.55
CA ASN A 89 4.14 -4.81 -12.25
C ASN A 89 3.08 -3.75 -12.01
N ALA A 90 2.94 -3.24 -10.78
CA ALA A 90 2.05 -2.12 -10.49
C ALA A 90 2.46 -0.85 -11.26
N LEU A 91 3.75 -0.52 -11.33
CA LEU A 91 4.24 0.65 -12.09
C LEU A 91 4.01 0.50 -13.60
N ARG A 92 4.14 -0.71 -14.15
CA ARG A 92 3.78 -0.98 -15.55
C ARG A 92 2.28 -0.81 -15.80
N THR A 93 1.44 -1.22 -14.85
CA THR A 93 -0.01 -0.97 -14.92
C THR A 93 -0.29 0.53 -14.83
N LEU A 94 0.34 1.26 -13.92
CA LEU A 94 0.22 2.71 -13.77
C LEU A 94 0.54 3.43 -15.08
N ALA A 95 1.62 3.05 -15.76
CA ALA A 95 2.03 3.65 -17.04
C ALA A 95 0.98 3.48 -18.16
N ARG A 96 -0.01 2.59 -17.98
CA ARG A 96 -1.11 2.32 -18.91
C ARG A 96 -2.46 2.80 -18.38
N VAL A 97 -2.51 3.45 -17.22
CA VAL A 97 -3.75 3.96 -16.65
C VAL A 97 -4.30 5.07 -17.54
N ASP A 98 -5.58 4.95 -17.88
CA ASP A 98 -6.32 6.02 -18.53
C ASP A 98 -6.61 7.10 -17.48
N SER A 99 -6.16 8.32 -17.74
CA SER A 99 -6.36 9.45 -16.82
C SER A 99 -7.75 10.06 -16.93
N GLY A 100 -8.58 9.65 -17.89
CA GLY A 100 -9.91 10.20 -18.09
C GLY A 100 -9.91 11.69 -18.47
N THR A 101 -11.09 12.31 -18.42
CA THR A 101 -11.29 13.74 -18.68
C THR A 101 -12.32 14.34 -17.72
N GLY A 102 -12.27 15.67 -17.54
CA GLY A 102 -13.19 16.38 -16.65
C GLY A 102 -13.10 15.90 -15.20
N GLU A 103 -14.25 15.73 -14.55
CA GLU A 103 -14.37 15.29 -13.15
C GLU A 103 -13.65 13.96 -12.89
N ALA A 104 -13.70 13.01 -13.84
CA ALA A 104 -13.02 11.73 -13.69
C ALA A 104 -11.50 11.90 -13.60
N ALA A 105 -10.91 12.89 -14.28
CA ALA A 105 -9.47 13.12 -14.22
C ALA A 105 -9.01 13.66 -12.86
N GLU A 106 -9.81 14.54 -12.25
CA GLU A 106 -9.54 15.08 -10.91
C GLU A 106 -9.67 14.00 -9.83
N ASP A 107 -10.71 13.16 -9.94
CA ASP A 107 -10.91 12.00 -9.08
C ASP A 107 -9.75 10.99 -9.20
N ILE A 108 -9.38 10.64 -10.43
CA ILE A 108 -8.27 9.71 -10.70
C ILE A 108 -6.94 10.26 -10.16
N ALA A 109 -6.67 11.54 -10.36
CA ALA A 109 -5.46 12.17 -9.82
C ALA A 109 -5.42 12.09 -8.28
N THR A 110 -6.57 12.32 -7.63
CA THR A 110 -6.72 12.21 -6.17
C THR A 110 -6.50 10.75 -5.72
N GLN A 111 -7.19 9.78 -6.33
CA GLN A 111 -7.05 8.37 -5.98
C GLN A 111 -5.60 7.87 -6.19
N LEU A 112 -4.95 8.24 -7.30
CA LEU A 112 -3.56 7.85 -7.55
C LEU A 112 -2.59 8.43 -6.52
N SER A 113 -2.84 9.65 -6.02
CA SER A 113 -2.01 10.23 -4.95
C SER A 113 -2.11 9.47 -3.63
N TRP A 114 -3.22 8.76 -3.40
CA TRP A 114 -3.42 7.91 -2.23
C TRP A 114 -2.79 6.52 -2.41
N LEU A 115 -2.72 6.00 -3.63
CA LEU A 115 -2.16 4.68 -3.93
C LEU A 115 -0.64 4.70 -4.11
N ILE A 116 -0.09 5.80 -4.64
CA ILE A 116 1.28 5.89 -5.12
C ILE A 116 1.92 7.20 -4.63
N TYR A 117 2.72 7.07 -3.57
CA TYR A 117 3.45 8.15 -2.90
C TYR A 117 4.77 7.62 -2.34
N PRO A 118 5.76 8.48 -2.00
CA PRO A 118 6.99 8.01 -1.37
C PRO A 118 6.70 7.23 -0.07
N GLY A 119 7.12 5.97 0.02
CA GLY A 119 6.84 5.09 1.17
C GLY A 119 5.66 4.12 1.01
N PHE A 120 4.86 4.23 -0.07
CA PHE A 120 3.64 3.41 -0.24
C PHE A 120 3.88 1.90 -0.16
N VAL A 121 5.06 1.41 -0.58
CA VAL A 121 5.40 -0.03 -0.56
C VAL A 121 5.36 -0.56 0.87
N ARG A 122 5.95 0.20 1.79
CA ARG A 122 6.03 -0.16 3.20
C ARG A 122 4.69 -0.01 3.89
N ASP A 123 4.00 1.09 3.63
CA ASP A 123 2.70 1.39 4.26
C ASP A 123 1.61 0.41 3.81
N MET A 124 1.62 0.01 2.53
CA MET A 124 0.71 -1.02 2.01
C MET A 124 1.06 -2.41 2.56
N GLY A 125 2.35 -2.68 2.72
CA GLY A 125 2.89 -3.94 3.21
C GLY A 125 2.81 -5.10 2.21
N ALA A 126 3.61 -6.13 2.45
CA ALA A 126 3.78 -7.26 1.53
C ALA A 126 2.48 -8.03 1.21
N HIS A 127 1.52 -8.04 2.14
CA HIS A 127 0.26 -8.78 1.99
C HIS A 127 -0.68 -8.15 0.96
N ARG A 128 -0.60 -6.83 0.75
CA ARG A 128 -1.57 -6.09 -0.05
C ARG A 128 -1.02 -5.54 -1.35
N LEU A 129 0.30 -5.44 -1.48
CA LEU A 129 0.98 -5.10 -2.74
C LEU A 129 0.45 -5.85 -3.98
N PRO A 130 0.11 -7.16 -3.93
CA PRO A 130 -0.48 -7.83 -5.08
C PRO A 130 -1.80 -7.22 -5.56
N ARG A 131 -2.57 -6.55 -4.70
CA ARG A 131 -3.84 -5.89 -5.07
C ARG A 131 -3.64 -4.53 -5.72
N LEU A 132 -2.45 -3.92 -5.65
CA LEU A 132 -2.22 -2.61 -6.24
C LEU A 132 -2.51 -2.59 -7.75
N THR A 133 -2.15 -3.67 -8.47
CA THR A 133 -2.47 -3.79 -9.91
C THR A 133 -3.97 -3.82 -10.17
N VAL A 134 -4.77 -4.38 -9.25
CA VAL A 134 -6.24 -4.41 -9.33
C VAL A 134 -6.81 -3.02 -9.07
N TYR A 135 -6.32 -2.29 -8.07
CA TYR A 135 -6.73 -0.91 -7.81
C TYR A 135 -6.43 -0.01 -9.01
N LEU A 136 -5.22 -0.11 -9.58
CA LEU A 136 -4.85 0.64 -10.78
C LEU A 136 -5.68 0.28 -12.01
N ALA A 137 -6.07 -0.99 -12.17
CA ALA A 137 -6.99 -1.38 -13.23
C ALA A 137 -8.41 -0.80 -13.00
N ALA A 138 -8.87 -0.71 -11.76
CA ALA A 138 -10.14 -0.09 -11.42
C ALA A 138 -10.14 1.43 -11.66
N VAL A 139 -9.01 2.12 -11.45
CA VAL A 139 -8.81 3.53 -11.84
C VAL A 139 -9.08 3.73 -13.34
N SER A 140 -8.56 2.87 -14.20
CA SER A 140 -8.86 2.92 -15.64
C SER A 140 -10.34 2.68 -15.96
N ARG A 141 -11.08 1.94 -15.13
CA ARG A 141 -12.53 1.76 -15.29
C ARG A 141 -13.30 3.01 -14.89
N ARG A 142 -12.84 3.73 -13.85
CA ARG A 142 -13.40 5.04 -13.48
C ARG A 142 -13.30 6.04 -14.63
N ALA A 143 -12.18 6.05 -15.36
CA ALA A 143 -11.98 6.93 -16.52
C ALA A 143 -13.04 6.76 -17.61
N GLN A 144 -13.59 5.55 -17.74
CA GLN A 144 -14.57 5.17 -18.75
C GLN A 144 -16.01 5.19 -18.22
N SER A 145 -16.20 5.40 -16.92
CA SER A 145 -17.50 5.31 -16.27
C SER A 145 -18.23 6.64 -16.29
N THR A 146 -19.52 6.61 -16.64
CA THR A 146 -20.46 7.74 -16.50
C THR A 146 -21.25 7.70 -15.20
N LYS A 147 -20.95 6.74 -14.32
CA LYS A 147 -21.66 6.55 -13.06
C LYS A 147 -21.29 7.66 -12.08
N ASP A 148 -22.30 8.16 -11.38
CA ASP A 148 -22.12 9.15 -10.33
C ASP A 148 -21.20 8.61 -9.22
N ALA A 149 -20.22 9.43 -8.86
CA ALA A 149 -19.19 9.16 -7.87
C ALA A 149 -19.43 9.89 -6.54
N GLU A 150 -20.42 10.78 -6.47
CA GLU A 150 -20.75 11.56 -5.28
C GLU A 150 -20.92 10.71 -4.00
N PRO A 151 -21.57 9.53 -4.03
CA PRO A 151 -21.68 8.69 -2.83
C PRO A 151 -20.32 8.21 -2.29
N ILE A 152 -19.33 8.03 -3.17
CA ILE A 152 -17.97 7.64 -2.77
C ILE A 152 -17.24 8.86 -2.20
N TYR A 153 -17.33 10.02 -2.87
CA TYR A 153 -16.69 11.25 -2.39
C TYR A 153 -17.16 11.64 -1.00
N ALA A 154 -18.46 11.51 -0.72
CA ALA A 154 -19.02 11.77 0.61
C ALA A 154 -18.39 10.87 1.69
N LEU A 155 -18.14 9.59 1.39
CA LEU A 155 -17.49 8.67 2.34
C LEU A 155 -15.99 8.95 2.49
N GLU A 156 -15.31 9.32 1.41
CA GLU A 156 -13.89 9.70 1.43
C GLU A 156 -13.66 11.01 2.19
N ALA A 157 -14.54 12.00 2.01
CA ALA A 157 -14.52 13.24 2.76
C ALA A 157 -14.67 12.98 4.27
N ARG A 158 -15.64 12.14 4.66
CA ARG A 158 -15.79 11.71 6.07
C ARG A 158 -14.55 11.00 6.60
N PHE A 159 -13.94 10.12 5.80
CA PHE A 159 -12.70 9.45 6.21
C PHE A 159 -11.56 10.46 6.41
N TYR A 160 -11.44 11.44 5.52
CA TYR A 160 -10.46 12.52 5.65
C TYR A 160 -10.70 13.34 6.93
N GLU A 161 -11.94 13.77 7.19
CA GLU A 161 -12.30 14.53 8.40
C GLU A 161 -11.92 13.78 9.68
N ILE A 162 -12.17 12.47 9.73
CA ILE A 162 -11.82 11.61 10.87
C ILE A 162 -10.30 11.46 11.04
N THR A 163 -9.53 11.49 9.95
CA THR A 163 -8.12 11.07 9.95
C THR A 163 -7.09 12.18 9.76
N GLN A 164 -7.50 13.39 9.37
CA GLN A 164 -6.61 14.50 9.03
C GLN A 164 -5.69 14.91 10.19
N ASP A 165 -6.18 14.89 11.43
CA ASP A 165 -5.45 15.32 12.62
C ASP A 165 -4.70 14.18 13.32
N LEU A 166 -4.78 12.95 12.78
CA LEU A 166 -4.12 11.79 13.36
C LEU A 166 -2.61 11.84 13.09
N SER A 167 -1.83 11.44 14.10
CA SER A 167 -0.40 11.19 13.92
C SER A 167 -0.16 10.12 12.84
N GLU A 168 1.01 10.16 12.20
CA GLU A 168 1.40 9.16 11.19
C GLU A 168 1.26 7.73 11.71
N THR A 169 1.71 7.47 12.95
CA THR A 169 1.59 6.15 13.58
C THR A 169 0.14 5.72 13.75
N ARG A 170 -0.75 6.64 14.14
CA ARG A 170 -2.18 6.33 14.28
C ARG A 170 -2.83 6.14 12.91
N ARG A 171 -2.46 6.88 11.87
CA ARG A 171 -2.95 6.64 10.50
C ARG A 171 -2.59 5.26 9.96
N LEU A 172 -1.47 4.69 10.39
CA LEU A 172 -1.01 3.34 10.00
C LEU A 172 -1.61 2.20 10.83
N SER A 173 -2.44 2.50 11.83
CA SER A 173 -3.10 1.48 12.65
C SER A 173 -4.11 0.63 11.87
N ALA A 174 -4.32 -0.61 12.34
CA ALA A 174 -5.06 -1.62 11.59
C ALA A 174 -6.51 -1.25 11.29
N ASP A 175 -7.21 -0.59 12.22
CA ASP A 175 -8.58 -0.10 12.06
C ASP A 175 -8.68 1.05 11.05
N VAL A 176 -7.80 2.06 11.12
CA VAL A 176 -7.75 3.15 10.12
C VAL A 176 -7.48 2.59 8.72
N GLN A 177 -6.47 1.72 8.61
CA GLN A 177 -6.12 1.08 7.35
C GLN A 177 -7.26 0.18 6.83
N HIS A 178 -7.97 -0.52 7.72
CA HIS A 178 -9.12 -1.33 7.30
C HIS A 178 -10.18 -0.51 6.58
N VAL A 179 -10.54 0.66 7.12
CA VAL A 179 -11.53 1.56 6.49
C VAL A 179 -10.98 2.16 5.19
N ARG A 180 -9.72 2.64 5.20
CA ARG A 180 -9.05 3.16 3.99
C ARG A 180 -9.15 2.17 2.83
N TRP A 181 -8.85 0.90 3.08
CA TRP A 181 -8.90 -0.11 2.03
C TRP A 181 -10.32 -0.55 1.67
N ALA A 182 -11.27 -0.45 2.59
CA ALA A 182 -12.68 -0.67 2.27
C ALA A 182 -13.21 0.37 1.27
N LEU A 183 -12.69 1.61 1.29
CA LEU A 183 -12.99 2.64 0.28
C LEU A 183 -12.47 2.24 -1.12
N GLU A 184 -11.25 1.74 -1.22
CA GLU A 184 -10.70 1.24 -2.50
C GLU A 184 -11.48 0.02 -3.03
N GLU A 185 -11.88 -0.88 -2.15
CA GLU A 185 -12.74 -2.01 -2.54
C GLU A 185 -14.15 -1.56 -2.93
N LEU A 186 -14.67 -0.50 -2.30
CA LEU A 186 -15.94 0.13 -2.71
C LEU A 186 -15.82 0.71 -4.12
N ARG A 187 -14.72 1.39 -4.45
CA ARG A 187 -14.44 1.86 -5.81
C ARG A 187 -14.41 0.72 -6.82
N ILE A 188 -13.77 -0.41 -6.50
CA ILE A 188 -13.83 -1.63 -7.35
C ILE A 188 -15.29 -2.07 -7.54
N SER A 189 -16.06 -2.21 -6.45
CA SER A 189 -17.46 -2.62 -6.54
C SER A 189 -18.33 -1.65 -7.34
N TRP A 190 -17.93 -0.37 -7.39
CA TRP A 190 -18.73 0.68 -8.00
C TRP A 190 -18.45 0.86 -9.49
N PHE A 191 -17.16 0.88 -9.87
CA PHE A 191 -16.69 1.17 -11.23
C PHE A 191 -16.18 -0.05 -11.99
N ALA A 192 -15.73 -1.10 -11.30
CA ALA A 192 -14.97 -2.21 -11.87
C ALA A 192 -15.46 -3.59 -11.37
N GLN A 193 -16.77 -3.85 -11.54
CA GLN A 193 -17.43 -5.05 -11.03
C GLN A 193 -16.83 -6.36 -11.57
N ASP A 194 -16.19 -6.32 -12.74
CA ASP A 194 -15.47 -7.43 -13.35
C ASP A 194 -14.24 -7.88 -12.54
N LEU A 195 -13.61 -6.98 -11.77
CA LEU A 195 -12.35 -7.24 -11.08
C LEU A 195 -12.47 -7.95 -9.72
N ARG A 196 -13.70 -8.09 -9.19
CA ARG A 196 -14.05 -8.70 -7.89
C ARG A 196 -13.35 -8.08 -6.67
N THR A 197 -14.11 -7.81 -5.62
CA THR A 197 -13.58 -7.24 -4.38
C THR A 197 -12.88 -8.29 -3.50
N ALA A 198 -11.91 -7.84 -2.69
CA ALA A 198 -11.20 -8.67 -1.69
C ALA A 198 -12.06 -9.00 -0.48
N MET A 199 -13.03 -8.13 -0.20
CA MET A 199 -13.91 -8.20 0.96
C MET A 199 -15.30 -7.72 0.58
N SER A 200 -16.29 -8.07 1.40
CA SER A 200 -17.66 -7.64 1.17
C SER A 200 -17.82 -6.18 1.57
N VAL A 201 -18.06 -5.33 0.59
CA VAL A 201 -18.24 -3.87 0.75
C VAL A 201 -19.57 -3.42 0.17
N SER A 202 -20.09 -2.34 0.73
CA SER A 202 -21.19 -1.54 0.20
C SER A 202 -21.11 -0.16 0.85
N GLU A 203 -21.78 0.83 0.26
CA GLU A 203 -21.87 2.18 0.82
C GLU A 203 -22.28 2.15 2.30
N LYS A 204 -23.36 1.40 2.63
CA LYS A 204 -23.84 1.22 4.01
C LYS A 204 -22.79 0.58 4.93
N LYS A 205 -22.02 -0.40 4.44
CA LYS A 205 -20.98 -1.07 5.25
C LYS A 205 -19.81 -0.13 5.53
N VAL A 206 -19.37 0.62 4.53
CA VAL A 206 -18.28 1.59 4.68
C VAL A 206 -18.70 2.73 5.60
N ALA A 207 -19.94 3.23 5.47
CA ALA A 207 -20.50 4.22 6.39
C ALA A 207 -20.46 3.73 7.85
N ALA A 208 -20.90 2.49 8.11
CA ALA A 208 -20.84 1.91 9.45
C ALA A 208 -19.41 1.72 9.98
N MET A 209 -18.45 1.40 9.09
CA MET A 209 -17.03 1.34 9.44
C MET A 209 -16.48 2.71 9.85
N LEU A 210 -16.88 3.78 9.16
CA LEU A 210 -16.51 5.16 9.52
C LEU A 210 -17.09 5.57 10.87
N ASP A 211 -18.36 5.24 11.14
CA ASP A 211 -18.99 5.51 12.43
C ASP A 211 -18.23 4.83 13.59
N ALA A 212 -17.87 3.55 13.41
CA ALA A 212 -17.10 2.80 14.39
C ALA A 212 -15.68 3.37 14.58
N LEU A 213 -15.04 3.81 13.49
CA LEU A 213 -13.71 4.41 13.55
C LEU A 213 -13.72 5.74 14.31
N ALA A 214 -14.69 6.61 14.02
CA ALA A 214 -14.86 7.89 14.71
C ALA A 214 -15.03 7.68 16.23
N ALA A 215 -15.92 6.77 16.63
CA ALA A 215 -16.13 6.44 18.04
C ALA A 215 -14.84 5.90 18.72
N THR A 216 -14.06 5.09 18.01
CA THR A 216 -12.79 4.55 18.54
C THR A 216 -11.74 5.64 18.76
N ILE A 217 -11.68 6.62 17.86
CA ILE A 217 -10.74 7.74 17.96
C ILE A 217 -11.13 8.67 19.11
N GLU A 218 -12.42 8.99 19.27
CA GLU A 218 -12.91 9.82 20.37
C GLU A 218 -12.59 9.21 21.74
N VAL A 219 -12.79 7.90 21.91
CA VAL A 219 -12.49 7.19 23.16
C VAL A 219 -10.98 7.16 23.46
N GLY A 220 -10.12 7.15 22.43
CA GLY A 220 -8.67 7.16 22.62
C GLY A 220 -8.06 8.52 22.98
N ILE A 221 -8.86 9.60 22.92
CA ILE A 221 -8.45 10.97 23.25
C ILE A 221 -8.90 11.38 24.67
N SER A 222 -9.87 10.66 25.28
CA SER A 222 -10.23 10.77 26.71
C SER A 222 -9.33 9.94 27.61
#